data_AF-A0A942QQY5-F1
#
_entry.id   AF-A0A942QQY5-F1
#
_cell.length_a   1.000
_cell.length_b   1.000
_cell.length_c   1.000
_cell.angle_alpha   90.00
_cell.angle_beta   90.00
_cell.angle_gamma   90.00
#
_symmetry.space_group_name_H-M   'P 1'
#
loop_
_entity.id
_entity.type
_entity.pdbx_description
1 polymer ?
#
loop_
_entity_poly.entity_id
_entity_poly.type
_entity_poly.pdbx_seq_one_letter_code
_entity_poly.pdbx_strand_id
1 'polypeptide(L)' 'SHIYGGLMATLTAWAELRGVPYEGVPVGTIKRHATGKGNADKDAMIAAARARGFNPADDNEADALALLLWAIATNGGVA' A
#
# COMPACT_ATOMS: atom_id res chain seq x y z
N SER A 1 16.11 12.12 4.42
CA SER A 1 15.12 12.76 3.51
C SER A 1 15.53 12.63 2.04
N HIS A 2 16.81 12.83 1.68
CA HIS A 2 17.27 12.86 0.29
C HIS A 2 17.06 11.56 -0.52
N ILE A 3 17.30 10.39 0.09
CA ILE A 3 17.15 9.09 -0.60
C ILE A 3 15.70 8.83 -1.00
N TYR A 4 14.75 9.04 -0.07
CA TYR A 4 13.33 8.87 -0.33
C TYR A 4 12.84 9.77 -1.48
N GLY A 5 13.27 11.04 -1.49
CA GLY A 5 12.95 11.97 -2.58
C GLY A 5 13.48 11.50 -3.93
N GLY A 6 14.71 10.96 -3.98
CA GLY A 6 15.30 10.41 -5.21
C GLY A 6 14.58 9.15 -5.72
N LEU A 7 14.21 8.24 -4.82
CA LEU A 7 13.43 7.05 -5.17
C LEU A 7 12.04 7.43 -5.72
N MET A 8 11.35 8.35 -5.05
CA MET A 8 10.05 8.85 -5.50
C MET A 8 10.15 9.51 -6.88
N ALA A 9 11.12 10.41 -7.07
CA ALA A 9 11.32 11.08 -8.35
C ALA A 9 11.60 10.11 -9.50
N THR A 10 12.36 9.04 -9.23
CA THR A 10 12.65 8.00 -10.24
C THR A 10 11.39 7.22 -10.61
N LEU A 11 10.60 6.82 -9.60
CA LEU A 11 9.36 6.08 -9.82
C LEU A 11 8.34 6.90 -10.62
N THR A 12 8.12 8.16 -10.23
CA THR A 12 7.16 9.02 -10.92
C THR A 12 7.63 9.37 -12.33
N ALA A 13 8.91 9.68 -12.54
CA ALA A 13 9.46 9.93 -13.88
C ALA A 13 9.25 8.73 -14.83
N TRP A 14 9.44 7.50 -14.35
CA TRP A 14 9.18 6.29 -15.13
C TRP A 14 7.70 6.17 -15.50
N ALA A 15 6.80 6.42 -14.55
CA ALA A 15 5.36 6.32 -14.77
C ALA A 15 4.87 7.36 -15.79
N GLU A 16 5.34 8.60 -15.69
CA GLU A 16 5.06 9.67 -16.65
C GLU A 16 5.54 9.30 -18.07
N LEU A 17 6.77 8.80 -18.21
CA LEU A 17 7.32 8.38 -19.51
C LEU A 17 6.50 7.28 -20.17
N ARG A 18 5.79 6.47 -19.38
CA ARG A 18 5.01 5.32 -19.84
C ARG A 18 3.52 5.61 -19.93
N GLY A 19 3.07 6.80 -19.52
CA GLY A 19 1.65 7.15 -19.45
C GLY A 19 0.87 6.28 -18.46
N VAL A 20 1.51 5.85 -17.36
CA VAL A 20 0.87 5.05 -16.31
C VAL A 20 0.38 6.00 -15.21
N PRO A 21 -0.94 6.13 -14.96
CA PRO A 21 -1.45 6.91 -13.85
C PRO A 21 -1.00 6.33 -12.50
N TYR A 22 -0.69 7.20 -11.54
CA TYR A 22 -0.28 6.81 -10.19
C TYR A 22 -0.84 7.75 -9.15
N GLU A 23 -1.01 7.23 -7.94
CA GLU A 23 -1.47 7.97 -6.77
C GLU A 23 -0.68 7.51 -5.54
N GLY A 24 -0.37 8.45 -4.65
CA GLY A 24 0.18 8.14 -3.34
C GLY A 24 -0.91 7.93 -2.31
N VAL A 25 -0.97 6.73 -1.72
CA VAL A 25 -1.92 6.42 -0.63
C VAL A 25 -1.20 6.46 0.72
N PRO A 26 -1.72 7.19 1.73
CA PRO A 26 -1.12 7.20 3.06
C PRO A 26 -1.13 5.81 3.69
N VAL A 27 0.01 5.38 4.26
CA VAL A 27 0.12 4.07 4.93
C VAL A 27 -0.91 3.88 6.04
N GLY A 28 -1.29 4.95 6.74
CA GLY A 28 -2.33 4.89 7.77
C GLY A 28 -3.72 4.56 7.22
N THR A 29 -4.02 4.94 5.98
CA THR A 29 -5.27 4.57 5.29
C THR A 29 -5.29 3.08 5.01
N ILE A 30 -4.18 2.55 4.47
CA ILE A 30 -4.02 1.12 4.13
C ILE A 30 -4.12 0.27 5.41
N LYS A 31 -3.40 0.66 6.47
CA LYS A 31 -3.42 -0.02 7.77
C LYS A 31 -4.82 -0.04 8.39
N ARG A 32 -5.54 1.09 8.33
CA ARG A 32 -6.92 1.17 8.82
C ARG A 32 -7.84 0.25 8.03
N HIS A 33 -7.72 0.21 6.71
CA HIS A 33 -8.53 -0.68 5.88
C HIS A 33 -8.26 -2.16 6.18
N ALA A 34 -6.99 -2.54 6.34
CA ALA A 34 -6.62 -3.93 6.59
C ALA A 34 -7.00 -4.41 8.00
N THR A 35 -6.74 -3.58 9.02
CA THR A 35 -6.75 -4.00 10.44
C THR A 35 -7.81 -3.31 11.30
N GLY A 36 -8.48 -2.28 10.77
CA GLY A 36 -9.32 -1.36 11.54
C GLY A 36 -8.56 -0.26 12.29
N LYS A 37 -7.21 -0.30 12.33
CA LYS A 37 -6.37 0.69 13.03
C LYS A 37 -5.32 1.30 12.10
N GLY A 38 -5.28 2.63 12.02
CA GLY A 38 -4.34 3.35 11.13
C GLY A 38 -2.87 3.32 11.58
N ASN A 39 -2.60 2.93 12.82
CA ASN A 39 -1.26 2.81 13.40
C ASN A 39 -0.91 1.36 13.75
N ALA A 40 -1.49 0.39 13.04
CA ALA A 40 -1.19 -1.02 13.23
C ALA A 40 0.32 -1.31 13.06
N ASP A 41 0.83 -2.24 13.87
CA ASP A 41 2.20 -2.72 13.77
C ASP A 41 2.37 -3.74 12.63
N LYS A 42 3.60 -4.23 12.46
CA LYS A 42 3.99 -5.15 11.38
C LYS A 42 3.26 -6.48 11.49
N ASP A 43 3.15 -7.03 12.70
CA ASP A 43 2.53 -8.33 12.94
C ASP A 43 1.03 -8.29 12.66
N ALA A 44 0.35 -7.19 13.03
CA ALA A 44 -1.05 -6.99 12.73
C ALA A 44 -1.33 -6.95 11.22
N MET A 45 -0.42 -6.37 10.41
CA MET A 45 -0.56 -6.35 8.95
C MET A 45 -0.42 -7.75 8.36
N ILE A 46 0.59 -8.51 8.79
CA ILE A 46 0.78 -9.91 8.35
C ILE A 46 -0.43 -10.77 8.74
N ALA A 47 -0.93 -10.63 9.97
CA ALA A 47 -2.11 -11.35 10.43
C ALA A 47 -3.36 -10.99 9.61
N ALA A 48 -3.56 -9.70 9.29
CA ALA A 48 -4.68 -9.24 8.48
C ALA A 48 -4.63 -9.74 7.03
N ALA A 49 -3.43 -9.88 6.45
CA ALA A 49 -3.24 -10.50 5.14
C ALA A 49 -3.52 -12.00 5.18
N ARG A 50 -3.03 -12.71 6.21
CA ARG A 50 -3.29 -14.15 6.43
C ARG A 50 -4.77 -14.45 6.63
N ALA A 51 -5.48 -13.64 7.40
CA ALA A 51 -6.92 -13.76 7.61
C ALA A 51 -7.73 -13.62 6.31
N ARG A 52 -7.16 -12.97 5.29
CA ARG A 52 -7.75 -12.81 3.95
C ARG A 52 -7.31 -13.89 2.96
N GLY A 53 -6.57 -14.91 3.42
CA GLY A 53 -6.15 -16.06 2.61
C GLY A 53 -4.81 -15.91 1.89
N PHE A 54 -4.04 -14.86 2.18
CA PHE A 54 -2.71 -14.65 1.60
C PHE A 54 -1.60 -15.18 2.52
N ASN A 55 -0.40 -15.39 1.95
CA ASN A 55 0.78 -15.83 2.71
C ASN A 55 1.99 -14.93 2.42
N PRO A 56 1.99 -13.66 2.88
CA PRO A 56 3.11 -12.75 2.65
C PRO A 56 4.35 -13.19 3.42
N ALA A 57 5.52 -12.93 2.83
CA ALA A 57 6.82 -13.20 3.42
C ALA A 57 7.19 -12.19 4.53
N ASP A 58 6.78 -10.92 4.38
CA ASP A 58 7.07 -9.84 5.31
C ASP A 58 5.94 -8.79 5.39
N ASP A 59 6.17 -7.71 6.14
CA ASP A 59 5.21 -6.62 6.28
C ASP A 59 5.06 -5.76 5.01
N ASN A 60 6.09 -5.67 4.16
CA ASN A 60 6.01 -4.92 2.90
C ASN A 60 5.04 -5.61 1.93
N GLU A 61 5.11 -6.94 1.80
CA GLU A 61 4.15 -7.71 1.01
C GLU A 61 2.73 -7.62 1.58
N ALA A 62 2.60 -7.65 2.92
CA ALA A 62 1.30 -7.48 3.57
C ALA A 62 0.70 -6.08 3.29
N ASP A 63 1.50 -5.02 3.34
CA ASP A 63 1.10 -3.65 3.01
C ASP A 63 0.71 -3.52 1.53
N ALA A 64 1.44 -4.17 0.61
CA ALA A 64 1.12 -4.18 -0.83
C ALA A 64 -0.21 -4.89 -1.12
N LEU A 65 -0.47 -6.03 -0.49
CA LEU A 65 -1.76 -6.73 -0.59
C LEU A 65 -2.89 -5.89 0.00
N ALA A 66 -2.66 -5.22 1.13
CA ALA A 66 -3.64 -4.33 1.71
C ALA A 66 -3.97 -3.14 0.81
N LEU A 67 -2.97 -2.55 0.14
CA LEU A 67 -3.16 -1.48 -0.84
C LEU A 67 -3.99 -1.96 -2.04
N LEU A 68 -3.68 -3.13 -2.58
CA LEU A 68 -4.45 -3.75 -3.68
C LEU A 68 -5.92 -3.92 -3.30
N LEU A 69 -6.18 -4.51 -2.14
CA LEU A 69 -7.55 -4.76 -1.68
C LEU A 69 -8.30 -3.47 -1.38
N TRP A 70 -7.63 -2.46 -0.80
CA TRP A 70 -8.21 -1.13 -0.61
C TRP A 70 -8.59 -0.50 -1.95
N ALA A 71 -7.70 -0.55 -2.94
CA ALA A 71 -7.93 0.03 -4.26
C ALA A 71 -9.11 -0.63 -4.97
N ILE A 72 -9.23 -1.96 -4.90
CA ILE A 72 -10.37 -2.71 -5.45
C ILE A 72 -11.67 -2.33 -4.73
N ALA A 73 -11.66 -2.32 -3.39
CA ALA A 73 -12.87 -2.07 -2.60
C ALA A 73 -13.40 -0.63 -2.72
N THR A 74 -12.50 0.33 -2.95
CA THR A 74 -12.83 1.76 -3.00
C THR A 74 -12.78 2.35 -4.41
N ASN A 75 -12.51 1.52 -5.42
CA ASN A 75 -12.23 1.96 -6.79
C ASN A 75 -11.17 3.08 -6.85
N GLY A 76 -10.06 2.89 -6.14
CA GLY A 76 -9.00 3.88 -5.99
C GLY A 76 -9.40 5.11 -5.17
N GLY A 77 -10.19 4.93 -4.10
CA GLY A 77 -10.64 6.03 -3.23
C GLY A 77 -11.79 6.88 -3.79
N VAL A 78 -12.46 6.43 -4.86
CA VAL A 78 -13.56 7.13 -5.52
C VAL A 78 -14.93 6.74 -4.97
N ALA A 79 -15.03 5.60 -4.26
CA ALA A 79 -16.26 5.08 -3.66
C ALA A 79 -16.61 5.69 -2.29
#